data_AF-A0A8T3PY88-F1
#
_entry.id   AF-A0A8T3PY88-F1
#
_cell.length_a   1.000
_cell.length_b   1.000
_cell.length_c   1.000
_cell.angle_alpha   90.00
_cell.angle_beta   90.00
_cell.angle_gamma   90.00
#
_symmetry.space_group_name_H-M   'P 1'
#
loop_
_entity.id
_entity.type
_entity.pdbx_description
1 polymer ?
#
loop_
_entity_poly.entity_id
_entity_poly.type
_entity_poly.pdbx_seq_one_letter_code
_entity_poly.pdbx_strand_id
1 'polypeptide(L)'
;MRLLVALILAVAATGCGDARSPCKAAVSEAAELANTQDAASVFDDAIDACASLEEFETAVEQFPDALDGVDALTFIADRCASEPAIADAAICTEVSQ
;
A
#
# COMPACT_ATOMS: atom_id res chain seq x y z
N MET A 1 7.72 50.25 2.20
CA MET A 1 6.87 49.33 1.42
C MET A 1 6.87 47.99 2.14
N ARG A 2 5.74 47.67 2.78
CA ARG A 2 5.46 46.40 3.45
C ARG A 2 4.87 45.46 2.41
N LEU A 3 5.41 44.24 2.28
CA LEU A 3 4.65 42.97 2.27
C LEU A 3 5.60 41.81 1.95
N LEU A 4 6.10 41.20 3.03
CA LEU A 4 6.51 39.81 3.05
C LEU A 4 5.25 38.94 2.89
N VAL A 5 5.22 38.04 1.92
CA VAL A 5 4.29 36.90 1.93
C VAL A 5 5.14 35.65 1.75
N ALA A 6 5.67 35.17 2.86
CA ALA A 6 6.23 33.83 2.96
C ALA A 6 5.05 32.85 3.05
N LEU A 7 4.71 32.23 1.92
CA LEU A 7 3.73 31.14 1.88
C LEU A 7 4.46 29.86 2.35
N ILE A 8 4.55 29.68 3.67
CA ILE A 8 5.00 28.42 4.25
C ILE A 8 3.78 27.49 4.22
N LEU A 9 3.69 26.64 3.20
CA LEU A 9 2.83 25.46 3.22
C LEU A 9 3.46 24.45 4.19
N ALA A 10 3.19 24.64 5.48
CA ALA A 10 3.36 23.58 6.46
C ALA A 10 2.20 22.60 6.25
N VAL A 11 2.41 21.57 5.44
CA VAL A 11 1.58 20.37 5.50
C VAL A 11 1.89 19.73 6.86
N ALA A 12 1.04 20.04 7.84
CA ALA A 12 0.95 19.27 9.06
C ALA A 12 0.33 17.92 8.70
N ALA A 13 1.17 16.93 8.41
CA ALA A 13 0.79 15.51 8.49
C ALA A 13 0.45 15.21 9.95
N THR A 14 -0.79 15.54 10.32
CA THR A 14 -1.33 15.29 11.64
C THR A 14 -1.77 13.83 11.66
N GLY A 15 -1.06 12.99 12.42
CA GLY A 15 -1.61 11.70 12.85
C GLY A 15 -0.71 10.48 12.81
N CYS A 16 0.58 10.55 13.16
CA CYS A 16 1.34 9.33 13.49
C CYS A 16 1.18 9.00 14.99
N GLY A 17 -0.05 8.63 15.36
CA GLY A 17 -0.46 8.28 16.73
C GLY A 17 -0.69 6.77 16.95
N ASP A 18 -0.50 5.96 15.91
CA ASP A 18 -0.41 4.50 15.98
C ASP A 18 0.88 4.14 15.25
N ALA A 19 1.72 3.29 15.84
CA ALA A 19 2.84 2.68 15.12
C ALA A 19 2.29 1.68 14.09
N ARG A 20 1.57 2.18 13.07
CA ARG A 20 1.17 1.38 11.91
C ARG A 20 2.46 0.98 11.20
N SER A 21 2.62 -0.32 10.95
CA SER A 21 3.70 -0.79 10.11
C SER A 21 3.61 -0.13 8.72
N PRO A 22 4.74 0.06 8.01
CA PRO A 22 4.73 0.65 6.68
C PRO A 22 3.75 -0.08 5.74
N CYS A 23 3.70 -1.41 5.81
CA CYS A 23 2.71 -2.25 5.13
C CYS A 23 1.27 -1.81 5.40
N LYS A 24 0.87 -1.72 6.67
CA LYS A 24 -0.50 -1.36 7.04
C LYS A 24 -0.88 0.05 6.58
N ALA A 25 0.06 1.00 6.59
CA ALA A 25 -0.17 2.33 6.08
C ALA A 25 -0.38 2.32 4.55
N ALA A 26 0.48 1.61 3.82
CA ALA A 26 0.40 1.51 2.36
C ALA A 26 -0.86 0.75 1.91
N VAL A 27 -1.23 -0.35 2.57
CA VAL A 27 -2.48 -1.07 2.30
C VAL A 27 -3.71 -0.19 2.56
N SER A 28 -3.70 0.60 3.64
CA SER A 28 -4.80 1.54 3.93
C SER A 28 -4.95 2.57 2.81
N GLU A 29 -3.85 3.17 2.37
CA GLU A 29 -3.85 4.15 1.28
C GLU A 29 -4.31 3.51 -0.04
N ALA A 30 -3.78 2.33 -0.37
CA ALA A 30 -4.17 1.58 -1.56
C ALA A 30 -5.68 1.23 -1.56
N ALA A 31 -6.22 0.81 -0.42
CA ALA A 31 -7.65 0.52 -0.27
C ALA A 31 -8.54 1.75 -0.47
N GLU A 32 -8.10 2.93 -0.01
CA GLU A 32 -8.81 4.19 -0.27
C GLU A 32 -8.79 4.57 -1.76
N LEU A 33 -7.69 4.28 -2.45
CA LEU A 33 -7.49 4.61 -3.86
C LEU A 33 -8.11 3.60 -4.82
N ALA A 34 -8.25 2.33 -4.43
CA ALA A 34 -8.77 1.23 -5.26
C ALA A 34 -10.20 1.49 -5.79
N ASN A 35 -10.97 2.34 -5.13
CA ASN A 35 -12.30 2.75 -5.58
C ASN A 35 -12.28 3.78 -6.74
N THR A 36 -11.13 4.39 -7.00
CA THR A 36 -10.97 5.51 -7.95
C THR A 36 -9.90 5.28 -9.00
N GLN A 37 -9.00 4.34 -8.76
CA GLN A 37 -7.87 3.97 -9.60
C GLN A 37 -7.86 2.46 -9.79
N ASP A 38 -7.00 1.98 -10.70
CA ASP A 38 -6.82 0.54 -10.88
C ASP A 38 -6.24 -0.08 -9.60
N ALA A 39 -7.04 -0.94 -8.95
CA ALA A 39 -6.70 -1.55 -7.67
C ALA A 39 -5.35 -2.27 -7.72
N ALA A 40 -5.02 -2.96 -8.81
CA ALA A 40 -3.76 -3.67 -8.91
C ALA A 40 -2.56 -2.71 -8.81
N SER A 41 -2.59 -1.61 -9.57
CA SER A 41 -1.48 -0.63 -9.58
C SER A 41 -1.30 0.15 -8.29
N VAL A 42 -2.37 0.43 -7.55
CA VAL A 42 -2.27 1.18 -6.27
C VAL A 42 -1.75 0.33 -5.12
N PHE A 43 -1.80 -1.00 -5.28
CA PHE A 43 -1.29 -1.95 -4.30
C PHE A 43 0.20 -2.25 -4.48
N ASP A 44 0.85 -1.83 -5.58
CA ASP A 44 2.28 -2.09 -5.82
C ASP A 44 3.17 -1.52 -4.69
N ASP A 45 2.89 -0.30 -4.24
CA ASP A 45 3.60 0.33 -3.13
C ASP A 45 3.36 -0.42 -1.80
N ALA A 46 2.17 -1.00 -1.63
CA ALA A 46 1.87 -1.84 -0.47
C ALA A 46 2.64 -3.16 -0.53
N ILE A 47 2.75 -3.77 -1.69
CA ILE A 47 3.51 -5.01 -1.93
C ILE A 47 5.00 -4.79 -1.62
N ASP A 48 5.57 -3.65 -2.03
CA ASP A 48 6.97 -3.30 -1.71
C ASP A 48 7.18 -2.99 -0.21
N ALA A 49 6.18 -2.39 0.44
CA ALA A 49 6.25 -2.01 1.86
C ALA A 49 6.03 -3.17 2.84
N CYS A 50 5.38 -4.26 2.42
CA CYS A 50 5.10 -5.41 3.27
C CYS A 50 6.27 -6.39 3.32
N ALA A 51 6.63 -6.82 4.53
CA ALA A 51 7.77 -7.72 4.72
C ALA A 51 7.43 -9.19 4.42
N SER A 52 6.15 -9.56 4.48
CA SER A 52 5.67 -10.92 4.24
C SER A 52 4.21 -10.96 3.77
N LEU A 53 3.79 -12.12 3.26
CA LEU A 53 2.39 -12.37 2.90
C LEU A 53 1.46 -12.26 4.12
N GLU A 54 1.87 -12.80 5.27
CA GLU A 54 1.11 -12.72 6.52
C GLU A 54 0.86 -11.27 6.98
N GLU A 55 1.87 -10.39 6.81
CA GLU A 55 1.71 -8.97 7.14
C GLU A 55 0.70 -8.29 6.22
N PHE A 56 0.78 -8.58 4.92
CA PHE A 56 -0.14 -8.07 3.92
C PHE A 56 -1.58 -8.57 4.18
N GLU A 57 -1.76 -9.88 4.41
CA GLU A 57 -3.04 -10.50 4.77
C GLU A 57 -3.69 -9.80 5.96
N THR A 58 -2.94 -9.66 7.06
CA THR A 58 -3.41 -8.98 8.29
C THR A 58 -3.80 -7.52 8.02
N ALA A 59 -3.09 -6.85 7.09
CA ALA A 59 -3.40 -5.49 6.72
C ALA A 59 -4.69 -5.40 5.89
N VAL A 60 -4.88 -6.27 4.90
CA VAL A 60 -6.05 -6.26 4.00
C VAL A 60 -7.32 -6.81 4.66
N GLU A 61 -7.22 -7.61 5.73
CA GLU A 61 -8.39 -8.09 6.50
C GLU A 61 -9.27 -6.95 7.03
N GLN A 62 -8.69 -5.76 7.24
CA GLN A 62 -9.42 -4.56 7.65
C GLN A 62 -10.17 -3.87 6.50
N PHE A 63 -9.90 -4.29 5.26
CA PHE A 63 -10.43 -3.71 4.02
C PHE A 63 -10.92 -4.85 3.09
N PRO A 64 -12.02 -5.52 3.43
CA PRO A 64 -12.49 -6.73 2.72
C PRO A 64 -12.83 -6.49 1.24
N ASP A 65 -13.15 -5.24 0.87
CA ASP A 65 -13.47 -4.85 -0.50
C ASP A 65 -12.23 -4.40 -1.30
N ALA A 66 -11.06 -4.31 -0.68
CA ALA A 66 -9.88 -3.73 -1.33
C ALA A 66 -9.30 -4.57 -2.46
N LEU A 67 -9.52 -5.89 -2.42
CA LEU A 67 -9.02 -6.84 -3.42
C LEU A 67 -10.14 -7.37 -4.34
N ASP A 68 -11.31 -6.71 -4.38
CA ASP A 68 -12.46 -7.12 -5.21
C ASP A 68 -12.91 -8.58 -5.01
N GLY A 69 -12.76 -9.11 -3.79
CA GLY A 69 -13.12 -10.48 -3.44
C GLY A 69 -12.10 -11.55 -3.88
N VAL A 70 -10.93 -11.13 -4.36
CA VAL A 70 -9.77 -12.00 -4.58
C VAL A 70 -9.05 -12.22 -3.23
N ASP A 71 -8.62 -13.45 -2.95
CA ASP A 71 -7.81 -13.69 -1.77
C ASP A 71 -6.41 -13.09 -1.90
N ALA A 72 -5.81 -12.71 -0.77
CA ALA A 72 -4.53 -12.01 -0.75
C ALA A 72 -3.40 -12.79 -1.45
N LEU A 73 -3.30 -14.11 -1.23
CA LEU A 73 -2.28 -14.94 -1.88
C LEU A 73 -2.43 -14.91 -3.40
N THR A 74 -3.64 -15.14 -3.92
CA THR A 74 -3.92 -15.11 -5.36
C THR A 74 -3.61 -13.73 -5.95
N PHE A 75 -4.03 -12.66 -5.27
CA PHE A 75 -3.78 -11.29 -5.71
C PHE A 75 -2.27 -10.99 -5.79
N ILE A 76 -1.53 -11.31 -4.73
CA ILE A 76 -0.08 -11.11 -4.65
C ILE A 76 0.64 -11.96 -5.70
N ALA A 77 0.30 -13.24 -5.83
CA ALA A 77 0.93 -14.13 -6.79
C ALA A 77 0.73 -13.66 -8.25
N ASP A 78 -0.48 -13.22 -8.60
CA ASP A 78 -0.78 -12.68 -9.93
C ASP A 78 -0.01 -11.37 -10.19
N ARG A 79 0.01 -10.47 -9.21
CA ARG A 79 0.71 -9.19 -9.33
C ARG A 79 2.22 -9.39 -9.45
N CYS A 80 2.83 -10.21 -8.59
CA CYS A 80 4.26 -10.52 -8.65
C CYS A 80 4.67 -11.20 -9.97
N ALA A 81 3.79 -12.00 -10.59
CA ALA A 81 4.05 -12.62 -11.88
C ALA A 81 3.91 -11.63 -13.07
N SER A 82 3.03 -10.64 -12.94
CA SER A 82 2.67 -9.72 -14.02
C SER A 82 3.47 -8.42 -13.99
N GLU A 83 3.98 -8.01 -12.83
CA GLU A 83 4.64 -6.71 -12.64
C GLU A 83 6.13 -6.83 -12.32
N PRO A 84 7.02 -6.56 -13.29
CA PRO A 84 8.45 -6.63 -13.06
C PRO A 84 8.97 -5.55 -12.10
N ALA A 85 8.21 -4.48 -11.86
CA ALA A 85 8.61 -3.38 -10.98
C ALA A 85 8.66 -3.77 -9.50
N ILE A 86 7.85 -4.76 -9.09
CA ILE A 86 7.75 -5.24 -7.71
C ILE A 86 8.23 -6.68 -7.54
N ALA A 87 8.74 -7.31 -8.60
CA ALA A 87 9.11 -8.72 -8.59
C ALA A 87 10.18 -9.07 -7.54
N ASP A 88 11.02 -8.10 -7.16
CA ASP A 88 12.07 -8.25 -6.14
C ASP A 88 11.57 -7.95 -4.70
N ALA A 89 10.30 -7.60 -4.52
CA ALA A 89 9.72 -7.36 -3.19
C ALA A 89 9.81 -8.62 -2.32
N ALA A 90 9.96 -8.43 -1.01
CA ALA A 90 10.14 -9.54 -0.06
C ALA A 90 8.99 -10.54 -0.13
N ILE A 91 7.75 -10.03 -0.20
CA ILE A 91 6.53 -10.83 -0.37
C ILE A 91 6.51 -11.60 -1.69
N CYS A 92 7.01 -11.03 -2.80
CA CYS A 92 7.08 -11.72 -4.09
C CYS A 92 8.09 -12.88 -4.07
N THR A 93 9.18 -12.72 -3.33
CA THR A 93 10.15 -13.81 -3.10
C THR A 93 9.53 -14.92 -2.23
N GLU A 94 8.71 -14.56 -1.24
CA GLU A 94 8.02 -15.53 -0.37
C GLU A 94 7.04 -16.41 -1.15
N VAL A 95 6.13 -15.81 -1.92
CA VAL A 95 5.07 -16.54 -2.63
C VAL A 95 5.56 -17.35 -3.84
N SER A 96 6.79 -17.11 -4.29
CA SER A 96 7.40 -17.81 -5.44
C SER A 96 8.11 -19.12 -5.07
N GLN A 97 8.20 -19.45 -3.77
CA GLN A 97 8.86 -20.65 -3.24
C GLN A 97 7.92 -21.84 -3.12
#